data_AF-A0A6L7GRN8-F1
#
_entry.id   AF-A0A6L7GRN8-F1
#
_cell.length_a   1.000
_cell.length_b   1.000
_cell.length_c   1.000
_cell.angle_alpha   90.00
_cell.angle_beta   90.00
_cell.angle_gamma   90.00
#
_symmetry.space_group_name_H-M   'P 1'
#
loop_
_entity.id
_entity.type
_entity.pdbx_description
1 polymer ?
#
loop_
_entity_poly.entity_id
_entity_poly.type
_entity_poly.pdbx_seq_one_letter_code
_entity_poly.pdbx_strand_id
1 'polypeptide(L)'
;MRGFDREQVTEHLQRVDAELRVLAADRDAATANAHELAAHLEEARDEIEELRREVDKLSVPPTTAQGMSERLGRMLQLASDEASEIRADAAAEAAEVTSIARQEAAMARDDAEADAKRIREEAQEAARKTIADADERARKVRADADALAARSAEEAEEAAQLIAERTAAMEAEHKETMSAAHDEARRIVTKAKGEAAELELQSTRARQSERERHDAELAAQRERARHEAQRMKDTAQEIATERLARSRELAAQADRARKQVVEQLGRVRDEVAKLPVQLSERHQDLAELTENDDVELLNRALSSQSQIKRSGSNGTNTASSSSAVGSGSPGASR
;
A
#
# COMPACT_ATOMS: atom_id res chain seq x y z
N MET A 1 -128.52 100.24 -13.21
CA MET A 1 -128.20 100.40 -14.65
C MET A 1 -126.79 99.85 -14.86
N ARG A 2 -126.58 98.95 -15.83
CA ARG A 2 -125.23 98.54 -16.27
C ARG A 2 -124.85 99.42 -17.45
N GLY A 3 -124.08 100.47 -17.19
CA GLY A 3 -123.39 101.21 -18.26
C GLY A 3 -122.14 100.46 -18.68
N PHE A 4 -121.70 100.64 -19.93
CA PHE A 4 -120.38 100.19 -20.34
C PHE A 4 -119.30 100.95 -19.57
N ASP A 5 -118.25 100.25 -19.18
CA ASP A 5 -117.11 100.87 -18.52
C ASP A 5 -116.40 101.79 -19.52
N ARG A 6 -116.25 103.06 -19.15
CA ARG A 6 -115.62 104.08 -20.01
C ARG A 6 -114.16 103.75 -20.25
N GLU A 7 -113.47 103.20 -19.27
CA GLU A 7 -112.06 102.85 -19.37
C GLU A 7 -111.87 101.70 -20.37
N GLN A 8 -112.71 100.66 -20.27
CA GLN A 8 -112.75 99.53 -21.21
C GLN A 8 -113.08 99.95 -22.66
N VAL A 9 -114.01 100.90 -22.85
CA VAL A 9 -114.35 101.41 -24.19
C VAL A 9 -113.20 102.25 -24.77
N THR A 10 -112.55 103.08 -23.94
CA THR A 10 -111.39 103.87 -24.38
C THR A 10 -110.20 102.98 -24.73
N GLU A 11 -109.90 101.96 -23.93
CA GLU A 11 -108.87 100.95 -24.24
C GLU A 11 -109.18 100.19 -25.54
N HIS A 12 -110.44 99.81 -25.76
CA HIS A 12 -110.85 99.15 -27.01
C HIS A 12 -110.69 100.06 -28.23
N LEU A 13 -111.09 101.33 -28.14
CA LEU A 13 -110.91 102.30 -29.23
C LEU A 13 -109.43 102.59 -29.50
N GLN A 14 -108.59 102.73 -28.47
CA GLN A 14 -107.14 102.90 -28.62
C GLN A 14 -106.50 101.68 -29.29
N ARG A 15 -106.96 100.46 -28.96
CA ARG A 15 -106.55 99.23 -29.63
C ARG A 15 -106.97 99.18 -31.10
N VAL A 16 -108.22 99.55 -31.43
CA VAL A 16 -108.69 99.61 -32.83
C VAL A 16 -107.93 100.68 -33.63
N ASP A 17 -107.64 101.84 -33.03
CA ASP A 17 -106.81 102.89 -33.65
C ASP A 17 -105.35 102.43 -33.86
N ALA A 18 -104.82 101.57 -32.98
CA ALA A 18 -103.51 100.96 -33.17
C ALA A 18 -103.53 99.89 -34.28
N GLU A 19 -104.54 99.01 -34.28
CA GLU A 19 -104.78 98.01 -35.33
C GLU A 19 -104.97 98.65 -36.71
N LEU A 20 -105.69 99.78 -36.81
CA LEU A 20 -105.86 100.55 -38.05
C LEU A 20 -104.56 101.22 -38.52
N ARG A 21 -103.70 101.69 -37.61
CA ARG A 21 -102.38 102.23 -37.98
C ARG A 21 -101.44 101.14 -38.49
N VAL A 22 -101.45 99.97 -37.85
CA VAL A 22 -100.70 98.79 -38.32
C VAL A 22 -101.21 98.36 -39.70
N LEU A 23 -102.52 98.21 -39.88
CA LEU A 23 -103.11 97.84 -41.17
C LEU A 23 -102.84 98.88 -42.27
N ALA A 24 -102.81 100.17 -41.95
CA ALA A 24 -102.42 101.21 -42.89
C ALA A 24 -100.93 101.10 -43.28
N ALA A 25 -100.04 100.88 -42.32
CA ALA A 25 -98.62 100.65 -42.59
C ALA A 25 -98.37 99.37 -43.39
N ASP A 26 -99.06 98.27 -43.07
CA ASP A 26 -98.99 97.01 -43.81
C ASP A 26 -99.52 97.16 -45.24
N ARG A 27 -100.62 97.91 -45.44
CA ARG A 27 -101.12 98.27 -46.77
C ARG A 27 -100.09 99.09 -47.54
N ASP A 28 -99.50 100.10 -46.93
CA ASP A 28 -98.57 101.01 -47.60
C ASP A 28 -97.24 100.30 -47.94
N ALA A 29 -96.79 99.36 -47.08
CA ALA A 29 -95.70 98.45 -47.39
C ALA A 29 -96.07 97.47 -48.52
N ALA A 30 -97.30 96.92 -48.53
CA ALA A 30 -97.77 96.05 -49.60
C ALA A 30 -97.90 96.78 -50.95
N THR A 31 -98.32 98.05 -50.97
CA THR A 31 -98.35 98.85 -52.21
C THR A 31 -96.94 99.21 -52.68
N ALA A 32 -96.00 99.53 -51.78
CA ALA A 32 -94.59 99.72 -52.13
C ALA A 32 -94.00 98.46 -52.78
N ASN A 33 -94.14 97.30 -52.13
CA ASN A 33 -93.70 96.00 -52.68
C ASN A 33 -94.36 95.68 -54.04
N ALA A 34 -95.64 96.02 -54.21
CA ALA A 34 -96.35 95.83 -55.48
C ALA A 34 -95.82 96.75 -56.60
N HIS A 35 -95.40 97.98 -56.27
CA HIS A 35 -94.76 98.89 -57.22
C HIS A 35 -93.34 98.44 -57.59
N GLU A 36 -92.53 97.99 -56.62
CA GLU A 36 -91.20 97.41 -56.89
C GLU A 36 -91.29 96.17 -57.77
N LEU A 37 -92.22 95.25 -57.46
CA LEU A 37 -92.43 94.05 -58.27
C LEU A 37 -92.96 94.39 -59.67
N ALA A 38 -93.78 95.43 -59.81
CA ALA A 38 -94.21 95.93 -61.12
C ALA A 38 -93.04 96.48 -61.94
N ALA A 39 -92.11 97.21 -61.31
CA ALA A 39 -90.91 97.73 -61.97
C ALA A 39 -89.98 96.59 -62.43
N HIS A 40 -89.68 95.60 -61.58
CA HIS A 40 -88.90 94.42 -61.99
C HIS A 40 -89.59 93.61 -63.11
N LEU A 41 -90.92 93.57 -63.14
CA LEU A 41 -91.67 92.92 -64.22
C LEU A 41 -91.65 93.72 -65.54
N GLU A 42 -91.51 95.04 -65.48
CA GLU A 42 -91.35 95.90 -66.66
C GLU A 42 -89.93 95.78 -67.22
N GLU A 43 -88.91 95.88 -66.37
CA GLU A 43 -87.49 95.65 -66.71
C GLU A 43 -87.26 94.28 -67.35
N ALA A 44 -87.76 93.21 -66.73
CA ALA A 44 -87.65 91.85 -67.29
C ALA A 44 -88.46 91.66 -68.59
N ARG A 45 -89.51 92.45 -68.83
CA ARG A 45 -90.27 92.42 -70.11
C ARG A 45 -89.48 93.10 -71.22
N ASP A 46 -88.87 94.24 -70.93
CA ASP A 46 -88.03 94.98 -71.88
C ASP A 46 -86.79 94.15 -72.26
N GLU A 47 -86.13 93.52 -71.28
CA GLU A 47 -85.03 92.57 -71.50
C GLU A 47 -85.48 91.38 -72.37
N ILE A 48 -86.63 90.77 -72.08
CA ILE A 48 -87.19 89.69 -72.91
C ILE A 48 -87.50 90.17 -74.33
N GLU A 49 -87.95 91.41 -74.53
CA GLU A 49 -88.20 91.94 -75.87
C GLU A 49 -86.89 92.23 -76.62
N GLU A 50 -85.86 92.75 -75.96
CA GLU A 50 -84.52 92.91 -76.52
C GLU A 50 -83.90 91.58 -76.92
N LEU A 51 -83.90 90.58 -76.03
CA LEU A 51 -83.42 89.23 -76.30
C LEU A 51 -84.18 88.57 -77.46
N ARG A 52 -85.50 88.75 -77.55
CA ARG A 52 -86.29 88.27 -78.71
C ARG A 52 -85.86 88.93 -80.01
N ARG A 53 -85.67 90.26 -80.02
CA ARG A 53 -85.16 90.98 -81.21
C ARG A 53 -83.75 90.54 -81.59
N GLU A 54 -82.91 90.13 -80.64
CA GLU A 54 -81.58 89.56 -80.91
C GLU A 54 -81.69 88.13 -81.48
N VAL A 55 -82.53 87.27 -80.88
CA VAL A 55 -82.79 85.91 -81.37
C VAL A 55 -83.38 85.91 -82.79
N ASP A 56 -84.28 86.84 -83.12
CA ASP A 56 -84.84 86.97 -84.46
C ASP A 56 -83.75 87.37 -85.48
N LYS A 57 -82.87 88.33 -85.13
CA LYS A 57 -81.68 88.68 -85.95
C LYS A 57 -80.73 87.49 -86.12
N LEU A 58 -80.62 86.62 -85.11
CA LEU A 58 -79.79 85.41 -85.12
C LEU A 58 -80.44 84.20 -85.80
N SER A 59 -81.76 84.18 -85.97
CA SER A 59 -82.47 83.07 -86.63
C SER A 59 -82.47 83.22 -88.16
N VAL A 60 -82.35 84.43 -88.67
CA VAL A 60 -82.19 84.70 -90.10
C VAL A 60 -80.75 84.37 -90.55
N PRO A 61 -80.55 83.72 -91.72
CA PRO A 61 -79.21 83.51 -92.28
C PRO A 61 -78.48 84.85 -92.49
N PRO A 62 -77.22 85.00 -92.03
CA PRO A 62 -76.52 86.28 -92.11
C PRO A 62 -76.19 86.62 -93.57
N THR A 63 -76.93 87.57 -94.15
CA THR A 63 -76.73 88.05 -95.52
C THR A 63 -75.65 89.14 -95.64
N THR A 64 -75.05 89.55 -94.52
CA THR A 64 -74.01 90.57 -94.44
C THR A 64 -72.75 90.06 -93.74
N ALA A 65 -71.58 90.58 -94.13
CA ALA A 65 -70.30 90.21 -93.51
C ALA A 65 -70.26 90.54 -92.01
N GLN A 66 -70.87 91.66 -91.60
CA GLN A 66 -71.00 92.08 -90.20
C GLN A 66 -71.77 91.03 -89.37
N GLY A 67 -72.93 90.54 -89.85
CA GLY A 67 -73.71 89.52 -89.15
C GLY A 67 -73.01 88.17 -89.05
N MET A 68 -72.16 87.83 -90.03
CA MET A 68 -71.28 86.65 -89.94
C MET A 68 -70.20 86.84 -88.86
N SER A 69 -69.57 88.01 -88.79
CA SER A 69 -68.56 88.33 -87.76
C SER A 69 -69.14 88.34 -86.34
N GLU A 70 -70.35 88.88 -86.15
CA GLU A 70 -71.03 88.88 -84.84
C GLU A 70 -71.46 87.48 -84.40
N ARG A 71 -71.92 86.62 -85.32
CA ARG A 71 -72.19 85.20 -85.01
C ARG A 71 -70.91 84.46 -84.63
N LEU A 72 -69.81 84.68 -85.37
CA LEU A 72 -68.51 84.09 -85.06
C LEU A 72 -67.99 84.56 -83.68
N GLY A 73 -68.16 85.84 -83.34
CA GLY A 73 -67.82 86.38 -82.02
C GLY A 73 -68.58 85.67 -80.90
N ARG A 74 -69.91 85.53 -81.01
CA ARG A 74 -70.73 84.79 -80.04
C ARG A 74 -70.38 83.30 -79.99
N MET A 75 -70.05 82.66 -81.11
CA MET A 75 -69.64 81.24 -81.15
C MET A 75 -68.27 81.03 -80.50
N LEU A 76 -67.32 81.95 -80.68
CA LEU A 76 -66.03 81.93 -79.99
C LEU A 76 -66.16 82.22 -78.50
N GLN A 77 -67.07 83.11 -78.11
CA GLN A 77 -67.39 83.38 -76.71
C GLN A 77 -67.96 82.12 -76.04
N LEU A 78 -69.02 81.53 -76.62
CA LEU A 78 -69.62 80.28 -76.11
C LEU A 78 -68.59 79.14 -76.02
N ALA A 79 -67.75 78.96 -77.04
CA ALA A 79 -66.69 77.95 -77.02
C ALA A 79 -65.59 78.26 -75.97
N SER A 80 -65.32 79.53 -75.67
CA SER A 80 -64.41 79.94 -74.60
C SER A 80 -65.01 79.68 -73.22
N ASP A 81 -66.31 79.90 -73.07
CA ASP A 81 -67.06 79.69 -71.83
C ASP A 81 -67.19 78.18 -71.55
N GLU A 82 -67.61 77.37 -72.53
CA GLU A 82 -67.66 75.90 -72.47
C GLU A 82 -66.28 75.29 -72.24
N ALA A 83 -65.22 75.80 -72.90
CA ALA A 83 -63.85 75.37 -72.60
C ALA A 83 -63.38 75.78 -71.19
N SER A 84 -63.97 76.81 -70.58
CA SER A 84 -63.68 77.22 -69.20
C SER A 84 -64.42 76.36 -68.18
N GLU A 85 -65.67 75.98 -68.47
CA GLU A 85 -66.46 75.01 -67.72
C GLU A 85 -65.76 73.64 -67.70
N ILE A 86 -65.40 73.09 -68.87
CA ILE A 86 -64.65 71.82 -68.99
C ILE A 86 -63.34 71.85 -68.19
N ARG A 87 -62.63 72.99 -68.15
CA ARG A 87 -61.41 73.14 -67.33
C ARG A 87 -61.70 73.23 -65.83
N ALA A 88 -62.81 73.84 -65.43
CA ALA A 88 -63.23 73.92 -64.04
C ALA A 88 -63.65 72.54 -63.52
N ASP A 89 -64.45 71.80 -64.29
CA ASP A 89 -64.89 70.44 -63.97
C ASP A 89 -63.71 69.48 -63.88
N ALA A 90 -62.83 69.45 -64.89
CA ALA A 90 -61.63 68.61 -64.87
C ALA A 90 -60.69 68.95 -63.70
N ALA A 91 -60.64 70.22 -63.25
CA ALA A 91 -59.88 70.61 -62.07
C ALA A 91 -60.56 70.18 -60.76
N ALA A 92 -61.90 70.20 -60.71
CA ALA A 92 -62.68 69.72 -59.57
C ALA A 92 -62.56 68.19 -59.43
N GLU A 93 -62.76 67.43 -60.50
CA GLU A 93 -62.55 65.97 -60.53
C GLU A 93 -61.11 65.59 -60.13
N ALA A 94 -60.11 66.27 -60.68
CA ALA A 94 -58.70 66.02 -60.31
C ALA A 94 -58.43 66.32 -58.83
N ALA A 95 -59.07 67.35 -58.26
CA ALA A 95 -58.96 67.67 -56.84
C ALA A 95 -59.67 66.61 -55.96
N GLU A 96 -60.84 66.12 -56.38
CA GLU A 96 -61.57 65.04 -55.70
C GLU A 96 -60.77 63.73 -55.71
N VAL A 97 -60.30 63.27 -56.88
CA VAL A 97 -59.46 62.07 -57.01
C VAL A 97 -58.18 62.20 -56.17
N THR A 98 -57.55 63.38 -56.15
CA THR A 98 -56.38 63.64 -55.31
C THR A 98 -56.72 63.62 -53.82
N SER A 99 -57.91 64.08 -53.42
CA SER A 99 -58.39 64.04 -52.04
C SER A 99 -58.64 62.59 -51.58
N ILE A 100 -59.34 61.80 -52.39
CA ILE A 100 -59.62 60.38 -52.12
C ILE A 100 -58.30 59.60 -52.00
N ALA A 101 -57.41 59.72 -52.98
CA ALA A 101 -56.11 59.04 -52.96
C ALA A 101 -55.24 59.43 -51.74
N ARG A 102 -55.35 60.68 -51.23
CA ARG A 102 -54.69 61.10 -49.99
C ARG A 102 -55.32 60.50 -48.74
N GLN A 103 -56.65 60.36 -48.70
CA GLN A 103 -57.36 59.72 -47.59
C GLN A 103 -57.05 58.21 -47.54
N GLU A 104 -57.11 57.52 -48.68
CA GLU A 104 -56.71 56.11 -48.79
C GLU A 104 -55.25 55.89 -48.39
N ALA A 105 -54.34 56.75 -48.85
CA ALA A 105 -52.93 56.68 -48.47
C ALA A 105 -52.67 57.04 -46.99
N ALA A 106 -53.57 57.77 -46.32
CA ALA A 106 -53.50 58.00 -44.88
C ALA A 106 -54.00 56.77 -44.11
N MET A 107 -55.19 56.26 -44.43
CA MET A 107 -55.73 55.03 -43.81
C MET A 107 -54.77 53.85 -43.94
N ALA A 108 -54.21 53.62 -45.13
CA ALA A 108 -53.25 52.54 -45.35
C ALA A 108 -51.93 52.70 -44.55
N ARG A 109 -51.57 53.92 -44.13
CA ARG A 109 -50.42 54.16 -43.23
C ARG A 109 -50.79 53.91 -41.78
N ASP A 110 -51.95 54.40 -41.35
CA ASP A 110 -52.45 54.23 -39.99
C ASP A 110 -52.68 52.74 -39.68
N ASP A 111 -53.29 51.99 -40.62
CA ASP A 111 -53.46 50.54 -40.54
C ASP A 111 -52.10 49.81 -40.46
N ALA A 112 -51.15 50.18 -41.33
CA ALA A 112 -49.82 49.58 -41.34
C ALA A 112 -49.01 49.89 -40.06
N GLU A 113 -49.19 51.07 -39.46
CA GLU A 113 -48.59 51.41 -38.17
C GLU A 113 -49.24 50.63 -37.02
N ALA A 114 -50.57 50.49 -37.02
CA ALA A 114 -51.31 49.70 -36.05
C ALA A 114 -50.90 48.21 -36.09
N ASP A 115 -50.81 47.61 -37.28
CA ASP A 115 -50.33 46.23 -37.45
C ASP A 115 -48.85 46.08 -37.07
N ALA A 116 -47.99 47.01 -37.47
CA ALA A 116 -46.58 47.00 -37.07
C ALA A 116 -46.41 47.11 -35.55
N LYS A 117 -47.26 47.89 -34.86
CA LYS A 117 -47.30 47.98 -33.40
C LYS A 117 -47.76 46.66 -32.78
N ARG A 118 -48.89 46.11 -33.24
CA ARG A 118 -49.45 44.83 -32.77
C ARG A 118 -48.43 43.69 -32.89
N ILE A 119 -47.80 43.55 -34.05
CA ILE A 119 -46.76 42.52 -34.29
C ILE A 119 -45.56 42.71 -33.35
N ARG A 120 -45.13 43.95 -33.07
CA ARG A 120 -44.04 44.21 -32.10
C ARG A 120 -44.45 43.84 -30.67
N GLU A 121 -45.69 44.14 -30.27
CA GLU A 121 -46.21 43.81 -28.94
C GLU A 121 -46.33 42.29 -28.76
N GLU A 122 -46.96 41.58 -29.70
CA GLU A 122 -47.03 40.12 -29.75
C GLU A 122 -45.63 39.46 -29.71
N ALA A 123 -44.67 39.96 -30.50
CA ALA A 123 -43.31 39.46 -30.50
C ALA A 123 -42.55 39.71 -29.19
N GLN A 124 -42.78 40.87 -28.54
CA GLN A 124 -42.20 41.17 -27.24
C GLN A 124 -42.78 40.29 -26.13
N GLU A 125 -44.08 40.02 -26.14
CA GLU A 125 -44.71 39.09 -25.19
C GLU A 125 -44.23 37.66 -25.38
N ALA A 126 -44.16 37.17 -26.62
CA ALA A 126 -43.62 35.85 -26.94
C ALA A 126 -42.14 35.72 -26.51
N ALA A 127 -41.32 36.76 -26.75
CA ALA A 127 -39.93 36.79 -26.29
C ALA A 127 -39.82 36.78 -24.76
N ARG A 128 -40.60 37.61 -24.06
CA ARG A 128 -40.63 37.64 -22.57
C ARG A 128 -41.04 36.29 -22.00
N LYS A 129 -42.07 35.65 -22.56
CA LYS A 129 -42.51 34.31 -22.14
C LYS A 129 -41.42 33.26 -22.37
N THR A 130 -40.78 33.27 -23.53
CA THR A 130 -39.68 32.33 -23.85
C THR A 130 -38.51 32.48 -22.89
N ILE A 131 -38.16 33.72 -22.52
CA ILE A 131 -37.11 34.00 -21.52
C ILE A 131 -37.54 33.51 -20.13
N ALA A 132 -38.77 33.78 -19.70
CA ALA A 132 -39.29 33.31 -18.41
C ALA A 132 -39.33 31.78 -18.29
N ASP A 133 -39.81 31.10 -19.34
CA ASP A 133 -39.85 29.62 -19.42
C ASP A 133 -38.43 29.04 -19.40
N ALA A 134 -37.46 29.70 -20.06
CA ALA A 134 -36.05 29.29 -20.06
C ALA A 134 -35.39 29.49 -18.69
N ASP A 135 -35.64 30.62 -18.02
CA ASP A 135 -35.15 30.92 -16.67
C ASP A 135 -35.74 29.93 -15.64
N GLU A 136 -37.02 29.58 -15.73
CA GLU A 136 -37.63 28.59 -14.85
C GLU A 136 -37.00 27.21 -15.03
N ARG A 137 -36.79 26.78 -16.29
CA ARG A 137 -36.09 25.52 -16.59
C ARG A 137 -34.66 25.53 -16.07
N ALA A 138 -33.93 26.63 -16.28
CA ALA A 138 -32.56 26.77 -15.78
C ALA A 138 -32.48 26.74 -14.25
N ARG A 139 -33.46 27.33 -13.55
CA ARG A 139 -33.58 27.25 -12.07
C ARG A 139 -33.86 25.83 -11.60
N LYS A 140 -34.79 25.10 -12.24
CA LYS A 140 -35.09 23.70 -11.92
C LYS A 140 -33.87 22.81 -12.12
N VAL A 141 -33.22 22.87 -13.28
CA VAL A 141 -32.02 22.08 -13.58
C VAL A 141 -30.88 22.36 -12.59
N ARG A 142 -30.69 23.61 -12.15
CA ARG A 142 -29.72 23.93 -11.08
C ARG A 142 -30.12 23.33 -9.74
N ALA A 143 -31.37 23.51 -9.30
CA ALA A 143 -31.85 22.95 -8.04
C ALA A 143 -31.78 21.41 -8.01
N ASP A 144 -32.10 20.74 -9.12
CA ASP A 144 -31.99 19.29 -9.26
C ASP A 144 -30.52 18.83 -9.24
N ALA A 145 -29.61 19.58 -9.87
CA ALA A 145 -28.18 19.30 -9.85
C ALA A 145 -27.56 19.53 -8.45
N ASP A 146 -27.93 20.61 -7.76
CA ASP A 146 -27.50 20.91 -6.40
C ASP A 146 -28.02 19.85 -5.41
N ALA A 147 -29.27 19.41 -5.57
CA ALA A 147 -29.85 18.33 -4.76
C ALA A 147 -29.20 16.97 -5.02
N LEU A 148 -28.86 16.66 -6.28
CA LEU A 148 -28.11 15.44 -6.62
C LEU A 148 -26.68 15.48 -6.07
N ALA A 149 -26.00 16.63 -6.17
CA ALA A 149 -24.67 16.83 -5.61
C ALA A 149 -24.67 16.65 -4.08
N ALA A 150 -25.65 17.24 -3.38
CA ALA A 150 -25.81 17.09 -1.94
C ALA A 150 -26.01 15.62 -1.52
N ARG A 151 -26.91 14.88 -2.19
CA ARG A 151 -27.11 13.44 -1.94
C ARG A 151 -25.85 12.63 -2.21
N SER A 152 -25.14 12.90 -3.32
CA SER A 152 -23.91 12.19 -3.63
C SER A 152 -22.77 12.47 -2.64
N ALA A 153 -22.77 13.64 -1.99
CA ALA A 153 -21.84 13.95 -0.91
C ALA A 153 -22.22 13.22 0.38
N GLU A 154 -23.50 13.19 0.75
CA GLU A 154 -24.03 12.45 1.90
C GLU A 154 -23.74 10.94 1.77
N GLU A 155 -24.07 10.34 0.62
CA GLU A 155 -23.75 8.93 0.31
C GLU A 155 -22.24 8.64 0.35
N ALA A 156 -21.40 9.58 -0.09
CA ALA A 156 -19.94 9.45 -0.03
C ALA A 156 -19.39 9.57 1.40
N GLU A 157 -19.97 10.43 2.23
CA GLU A 157 -19.62 10.55 3.66
C GLU A 157 -20.03 9.29 4.43
N GLU A 158 -21.24 8.77 4.22
CA GLU A 158 -21.69 7.49 4.81
C GLU A 158 -20.78 6.32 4.38
N ALA A 159 -20.44 6.23 3.09
CA ALA A 159 -19.54 5.21 2.58
C ALA A 159 -18.13 5.34 3.19
N ALA A 160 -17.61 6.55 3.34
CA ALA A 160 -16.32 6.80 3.98
C ALA A 160 -16.33 6.41 5.48
N GLN A 161 -17.41 6.71 6.20
CA GLN A 161 -17.59 6.29 7.60
C GLN A 161 -17.63 4.76 7.72
N LEU A 162 -18.40 4.07 6.87
CA LEU A 162 -18.48 2.59 6.88
C LEU A 162 -17.13 1.93 6.53
N ILE A 163 -16.37 2.51 5.60
CA ILE A 163 -15.01 2.05 5.29
C ILE A 163 -14.09 2.26 6.49
N ALA A 164 -14.11 3.44 7.12
CA ALA A 164 -13.30 3.74 8.30
C ALA A 164 -13.61 2.79 9.47
N GLU A 165 -14.89 2.55 9.76
CA GLU A 165 -15.34 1.60 10.79
C GLU A 165 -14.86 0.18 10.49
N ARG A 166 -15.05 -0.31 9.26
CA ARG A 166 -14.59 -1.65 8.86
C ARG A 166 -13.07 -1.80 8.92
N THR A 167 -12.31 -0.78 8.50
CA THR A 167 -10.85 -0.82 8.61
C THR A 167 -10.40 -0.82 10.07
N ALA A 168 -11.01 -0.01 10.94
CA ALA A 168 -10.70 0.01 12.36
C ALA A 168 -11.03 -1.33 13.06
N ALA A 169 -12.18 -1.95 12.71
CA ALA A 169 -12.56 -3.27 13.20
C ALA A 169 -11.56 -4.35 12.73
N MET A 170 -11.20 -4.36 11.45
CA MET A 170 -10.23 -5.30 10.89
C MET A 170 -8.83 -5.13 11.51
N GLU A 171 -8.39 -3.89 11.75
CA GLU A 171 -7.12 -3.61 12.45
C GLU A 171 -7.15 -4.08 13.91
N ALA A 172 -8.29 -3.92 14.60
CA ALA A 172 -8.46 -4.41 15.97
C ALA A 172 -8.41 -5.94 16.05
N GLU A 173 -9.16 -6.64 15.21
CA GLU A 173 -9.13 -8.12 15.10
C GLU A 173 -7.74 -8.64 14.70
N HIS A 174 -7.08 -7.97 13.74
CA HIS A 174 -5.73 -8.34 13.34
C HIS A 174 -4.73 -8.14 14.49
N LYS A 175 -4.82 -7.05 15.24
CA LYS A 175 -3.97 -6.79 16.40
C LYS A 175 -4.20 -7.81 17.53
N GLU A 176 -5.45 -8.18 17.80
CA GLU A 176 -5.78 -9.20 18.80
C GLU A 176 -5.21 -10.57 18.40
N THR A 177 -5.49 -11.02 17.17
CA THR A 177 -4.98 -12.30 16.66
C THR A 177 -3.45 -12.36 16.61
N MET A 178 -2.78 -11.28 16.20
CA MET A 178 -1.32 -11.19 16.24
C MET A 178 -0.76 -11.18 17.67
N SER A 179 -1.42 -10.51 18.62
CA SER A 179 -1.01 -10.54 20.03
C SER A 179 -1.15 -11.95 20.60
N ALA A 180 -2.27 -12.63 20.36
CA ALA A 180 -2.50 -14.00 20.80
C ALA A 180 -1.47 -14.98 20.20
N ALA A 181 -1.16 -14.83 18.91
CA ALA A 181 -0.13 -15.63 18.24
C ALA A 181 1.28 -15.35 18.80
N HIS A 182 1.62 -14.10 19.13
CA HIS A 182 2.89 -13.75 19.77
C HIS A 182 3.00 -14.29 21.21
N ASP A 183 1.93 -14.22 22.00
CA ASP A 183 1.90 -14.79 23.35
C ASP A 183 2.03 -16.32 23.32
N GLU A 184 1.38 -17.00 22.39
CA GLU A 184 1.50 -18.46 22.24
C GLU A 184 2.89 -18.87 21.72
N ALA A 185 3.43 -18.17 20.73
CA ALA A 185 4.81 -18.38 20.28
C ALA A 185 5.82 -18.16 21.42
N ARG A 186 5.59 -17.14 22.26
CA ARG A 186 6.40 -16.87 23.46
C ARG A 186 6.29 -18.02 24.48
N ARG A 187 5.08 -18.54 24.74
CA ARG A 187 4.87 -19.72 25.61
C ARG A 187 5.64 -20.93 25.09
N ILE A 188 5.49 -21.27 23.81
CA ILE A 188 6.21 -22.39 23.16
C ILE A 188 7.73 -22.22 23.31
N VAL A 189 8.27 -21.04 23.03
CA VAL A 189 9.72 -20.76 23.19
C VAL A 189 10.16 -20.85 24.65
N THR A 190 9.36 -20.37 25.61
CA THR A 190 9.70 -20.51 27.04
C THR A 190 9.67 -21.97 27.51
N LYS A 191 8.70 -22.76 27.05
CA LYS A 191 8.58 -24.19 27.35
C LYS A 191 9.76 -24.97 26.77
N ALA A 192 10.07 -24.77 25.48
CA ALA A 192 11.21 -25.40 24.81
C ALA A 192 12.56 -25.03 25.45
N LYS A 193 12.72 -23.78 25.92
CA LYS A 193 13.90 -23.37 26.70
C LYS A 193 13.98 -24.05 28.07
N GLY A 194 12.84 -24.22 28.75
CA GLY A 194 12.76 -24.98 30.01
C GLY A 194 13.15 -26.45 29.81
N GLU A 195 12.53 -27.13 28.84
CA GLU A 195 12.84 -28.52 28.48
C GLU A 195 14.31 -28.69 28.05
N ALA A 196 14.86 -27.75 27.28
CA ALA A 196 16.28 -27.78 26.91
C ALA A 196 17.22 -27.60 28.13
N ALA A 197 16.89 -26.71 29.06
CA ALA A 197 17.66 -26.52 30.28
C ALA A 197 17.56 -27.72 31.24
N GLU A 198 16.40 -28.37 31.31
CA GLU A 198 16.23 -29.63 32.05
C GLU A 198 17.05 -30.77 31.43
N LEU A 199 17.04 -30.91 30.10
CA LEU A 199 17.86 -31.90 29.38
C LEU A 199 19.36 -31.62 29.54
N GLU A 200 19.79 -30.35 29.53
CA GLU A 200 21.18 -29.98 29.81
C GLU A 200 21.56 -30.30 31.27
N LEU A 201 20.69 -30.01 32.24
CA LEU A 201 20.90 -30.35 33.64
C LEU A 201 20.93 -31.87 33.87
N GLN A 202 20.08 -32.63 33.18
CA GLN A 202 20.13 -34.10 33.19
C GLN A 202 21.42 -34.62 32.55
N SER A 203 21.84 -34.05 31.41
CA SER A 203 23.08 -34.44 30.72
C SER A 203 24.33 -34.13 31.54
N THR A 204 24.38 -32.97 32.19
CA THR A 204 25.49 -32.60 33.09
C THR A 204 25.53 -33.48 34.33
N ARG A 205 24.39 -33.76 34.98
CA ARG A 205 24.29 -34.72 36.10
C ARG A 205 24.70 -36.13 35.69
N ALA A 206 24.26 -36.60 34.52
CA ALA A 206 24.68 -37.90 33.98
C ALA A 206 26.20 -37.93 33.78
N ARG A 207 26.78 -36.94 33.08
CA ARG A 207 28.24 -36.80 32.90
C ARG A 207 29.01 -36.71 34.23
N GLN A 208 28.46 -36.05 35.24
CA GLN A 208 29.05 -36.01 36.59
C GLN A 208 29.02 -37.41 37.22
N SER A 209 27.88 -38.10 37.21
CA SER A 209 27.78 -39.46 37.77
C SER A 209 28.64 -40.49 37.04
N GLU A 210 28.81 -40.39 35.71
CA GLU A 210 29.73 -41.27 34.98
C GLU A 210 31.21 -40.94 35.30
N ARG A 211 31.55 -39.66 35.50
CA ARG A 211 32.89 -39.26 35.97
C ARG A 211 33.17 -39.78 37.38
N GLU A 212 32.22 -39.62 38.30
CA GLU A 212 32.33 -40.12 39.67
C GLU A 212 32.48 -41.65 39.71
N ARG A 213 31.73 -42.39 38.88
CA ARG A 213 31.91 -43.85 38.71
C ARG A 213 33.29 -44.18 38.15
N HIS A 214 33.73 -43.53 37.08
CA HIS A 214 35.03 -43.76 36.47
C HIS A 214 36.18 -43.44 37.43
N ASP A 215 36.08 -42.35 38.19
CA ASP A 215 37.08 -41.97 39.20
C ASP A 215 37.07 -42.95 40.39
N ALA A 216 35.90 -43.47 40.78
CA ALA A 216 35.79 -44.54 41.78
C ALA A 216 36.35 -45.87 41.28
N GLU A 217 36.15 -46.22 40.00
CA GLU A 217 36.76 -47.38 39.35
C GLU A 217 38.28 -47.25 39.27
N LEU A 218 38.80 -46.08 38.87
CA LEU A 218 40.24 -45.79 38.88
C LEU A 218 40.81 -45.82 40.30
N ALA A 219 40.08 -45.33 41.30
CA ALA A 219 40.49 -45.43 42.71
C ALA A 219 40.53 -46.89 43.16
N ALA A 220 39.51 -47.70 42.84
CA ALA A 220 39.48 -49.12 43.16
C ALA A 220 40.58 -49.91 42.43
N GLN A 221 40.89 -49.58 41.17
CA GLN A 221 42.03 -50.16 40.44
C GLN A 221 43.37 -49.76 41.09
N ARG A 222 43.53 -48.49 41.50
CA ARG A 222 44.71 -48.01 42.23
C ARG A 222 44.88 -48.72 43.58
N GLU A 223 43.82 -48.94 44.33
CA GLU A 223 43.87 -49.70 45.58
C GLU A 223 44.17 -51.18 45.36
N ARG A 224 43.60 -51.82 44.33
CA ARG A 224 43.97 -53.19 43.94
C ARG A 224 45.45 -53.27 43.58
N ALA A 225 45.95 -52.38 42.72
CA ALA A 225 47.36 -52.30 42.35
C ALA A 225 48.29 -51.99 43.54
N ARG A 226 47.84 -51.17 44.51
CA ARG A 226 48.55 -50.94 45.79
C ARG A 226 48.60 -52.20 46.65
N HIS A 227 47.48 -52.91 46.81
CA HIS A 227 47.42 -54.17 47.54
C HIS A 227 48.27 -55.26 46.87
N GLU A 228 48.26 -55.37 45.54
CA GLU A 228 49.11 -56.28 44.78
C GLU A 228 50.60 -55.91 44.92
N ALA A 229 50.94 -54.63 44.79
CA ALA A 229 52.30 -54.14 45.02
C ALA A 229 52.77 -54.36 46.48
N GLN A 230 51.85 -54.27 47.45
CA GLN A 230 52.17 -54.57 48.84
C GLN A 230 52.36 -56.08 49.04
N ARG A 231 51.47 -56.94 48.53
CA ARG A 231 51.68 -58.41 48.54
C ARG A 231 52.98 -58.82 47.87
N MET A 232 53.37 -58.18 46.76
CA MET A 232 54.67 -58.40 46.11
C MET A 232 55.85 -57.96 46.99
N LYS A 233 55.72 -56.88 47.77
CA LYS A 233 56.75 -56.48 48.75
C LYS A 233 56.81 -57.45 49.92
N ASP A 234 55.66 -57.85 50.47
CA ASP A 234 55.58 -58.74 51.63
C ASP A 234 56.17 -60.12 51.27
N THR A 235 55.76 -60.70 50.13
CA THR A 235 56.35 -61.95 49.62
C THR A 235 57.84 -61.81 49.26
N ALA A 236 58.28 -60.67 48.72
CA ALA A 236 59.71 -60.42 48.52
C ALA A 236 60.49 -60.31 49.84
N GLN A 237 59.87 -59.77 50.91
CA GLN A 237 60.43 -59.75 52.27
C GLN A 237 60.46 -61.15 52.89
N GLU A 238 59.41 -61.96 52.73
CA GLU A 238 59.39 -63.37 53.15
C GLU A 238 60.52 -64.15 52.44
N ILE A 239 60.61 -64.07 51.11
CA ILE A 239 61.70 -64.70 50.34
C ILE A 239 63.08 -64.19 50.79
N ALA A 240 63.22 -62.89 51.05
CA ALA A 240 64.47 -62.32 51.55
C ALA A 240 64.83 -62.84 52.94
N THR A 241 63.87 -62.92 53.87
CA THR A 241 64.07 -63.42 55.24
C THR A 241 64.34 -64.93 55.25
N GLU A 242 63.63 -65.73 54.45
CA GLU A 242 63.95 -67.14 54.23
C GLU A 242 65.37 -67.33 53.69
N ARG A 243 65.76 -66.57 52.67
CA ARG A 243 67.11 -66.65 52.09
C ARG A 243 68.18 -66.25 53.11
N LEU A 244 67.90 -65.27 53.97
CA LEU A 244 68.79 -64.85 55.06
C LEU A 244 68.85 -65.89 56.18
N ALA A 245 67.75 -66.58 56.48
CA ALA A 245 67.68 -67.70 57.41
C ALA A 245 68.47 -68.90 56.89
N ARG A 246 68.24 -69.34 55.64
CA ARG A 246 69.04 -70.41 54.98
C ARG A 246 70.51 -70.05 54.91
N SER A 247 70.86 -68.78 54.66
CA SER A 247 72.26 -68.32 54.68
C SER A 247 72.88 -68.39 56.07
N ARG A 248 72.15 -68.02 57.13
CA ARG A 248 72.59 -68.18 58.53
C ARG A 248 72.71 -69.65 58.93
N GLU A 249 71.81 -70.51 58.46
CA GLU A 249 71.85 -71.94 58.71
C GLU A 249 73.05 -72.61 58.03
N LEU A 250 73.31 -72.30 56.75
CA LEU A 250 74.53 -72.72 56.04
C LEU A 250 75.80 -72.22 56.73
N ALA A 251 75.82 -70.98 57.22
CA ALA A 251 76.95 -70.46 58.01
C ALA A 251 77.14 -71.23 59.33
N ALA A 252 76.05 -71.55 60.04
CA ALA A 252 76.10 -72.35 61.26
C ALA A 252 76.55 -73.81 61.00
N GLN A 253 76.16 -74.40 59.86
CA GLN A 253 76.66 -75.71 59.43
C GLN A 253 78.16 -75.67 59.13
N ALA A 254 78.64 -74.64 58.41
CA ALA A 254 80.07 -74.45 58.14
C ALA A 254 80.89 -74.28 59.44
N ASP A 255 80.37 -73.55 60.44
CA ASP A 255 81.06 -73.33 61.71
C ASP A 255 81.06 -74.59 62.61
N ARG A 256 80.05 -75.46 62.50
CA ARG A 256 80.05 -76.80 63.13
C ARG A 256 81.07 -77.73 62.47
N ALA A 257 81.13 -77.76 61.13
CA ALA A 257 82.13 -78.55 60.41
C ALA A 257 83.56 -78.11 60.79
N ARG A 258 83.81 -76.80 60.89
CA ARG A 258 85.09 -76.25 61.37
C ARG A 258 85.45 -76.75 62.78
N LYS A 259 84.49 -76.79 63.71
CA LYS A 259 84.72 -77.33 65.07
C LYS A 259 85.02 -78.83 65.06
N GLN A 260 84.32 -79.62 64.26
CA GLN A 260 84.55 -81.07 64.14
C GLN A 260 85.96 -81.38 63.60
N VAL A 261 86.45 -80.63 62.62
CA VAL A 261 87.83 -80.78 62.10
C VAL A 261 88.88 -80.46 63.17
N VAL A 262 88.67 -79.40 63.96
CA VAL A 262 89.56 -79.05 65.08
C VAL A 262 89.55 -80.15 66.17
N GLU A 263 88.39 -80.73 66.46
CA GLU A 263 88.26 -81.80 67.46
C GLU A 263 88.92 -83.11 67.02
N GLN A 264 88.81 -83.46 65.73
CA GLN A 264 89.52 -84.62 65.15
C GLN A 264 91.05 -84.45 65.21
N LEU A 265 91.57 -83.25 64.93
CA LEU A 265 93.00 -82.95 65.09
C LEU A 265 93.46 -83.03 66.56
N GLY A 266 92.58 -82.72 67.52
CA GLY A 266 92.82 -82.94 68.94
C GLY A 266 92.99 -84.42 69.30
N ARG A 267 92.09 -85.28 68.82
CA ARG A 267 92.13 -86.73 69.14
C ARG A 267 93.38 -87.43 68.56
N VAL A 268 93.82 -87.07 67.35
CA VAL A 268 95.06 -87.58 66.76
C VAL A 268 96.29 -87.23 67.61
N ARG A 269 96.30 -86.04 68.23
CA ARG A 269 97.39 -85.61 69.14
C ARG A 269 97.45 -86.46 70.42
N ASP A 270 96.30 -86.80 70.99
CA ASP A 270 96.21 -87.53 72.27
C ASP A 270 96.49 -89.04 72.15
N GLU A 271 96.35 -89.63 70.96
CA GLU A 271 96.77 -91.02 70.72
C GLU A 271 98.29 -91.14 70.53
N VAL A 272 98.93 -90.20 69.85
CA VAL A 272 100.41 -90.18 69.67
C VAL A 272 101.13 -90.04 71.02
N ALA A 273 100.54 -89.36 72.01
CA ALA A 273 101.13 -89.15 73.33
C ALA A 273 101.18 -90.40 74.23
N LYS A 274 100.44 -91.48 73.92
CA LYS A 274 100.28 -92.66 74.81
C LYS A 274 101.19 -93.84 74.47
N LEU A 275 101.88 -93.79 73.32
CA LEU A 275 102.73 -94.87 72.81
C LEU A 275 103.96 -95.26 73.67
N PRO A 276 104.69 -94.37 74.38
CA PRO A 276 105.97 -94.74 74.99
C PRO A 276 105.86 -95.47 76.34
N VAL A 277 104.67 -95.57 76.95
CA VAL A 277 104.47 -96.17 78.29
C VAL A 277 103.87 -97.58 78.23
N GLN A 278 103.26 -97.97 77.10
CA GLN A 278 102.60 -99.28 76.96
C GLN A 278 103.51 -100.39 76.36
N LEU A 279 104.78 -100.08 76.09
CA LEU A 279 105.75 -101.00 75.46
C LEU A 279 106.78 -101.61 76.43
N SER A 280 106.82 -101.21 77.71
CA SER A 280 107.88 -101.61 78.66
C SER A 280 107.51 -102.75 79.63
N GLU A 281 106.26 -103.21 79.67
CA GLU A 281 105.78 -104.15 80.73
C GLU A 281 105.38 -105.56 80.24
N ARG A 282 105.48 -105.90 78.94
CA ARG A 282 104.87 -107.17 78.46
C ARG A 282 105.69 -108.16 77.64
N HIS A 283 106.92 -107.87 77.23
CA HIS A 283 107.81 -108.90 76.66
C HIS A 283 109.28 -108.71 77.04
N GLN A 284 109.70 -109.42 78.09
CA GLN A 284 110.97 -110.14 77.99
C GLN A 284 110.78 -111.29 76.98
N ASP A 285 111.87 -111.66 76.30
CA ASP A 285 111.99 -112.84 75.44
C ASP A 285 111.06 -112.92 74.23
N LEU A 286 111.36 -112.09 73.23
CA LEU A 286 111.67 -112.60 71.88
C LEU A 286 112.75 -111.70 71.25
N ALA A 287 114.01 -112.04 71.58
CA ALA A 287 115.16 -111.63 70.78
C ALA A 287 115.17 -112.42 69.45
N GLU A 288 115.98 -111.96 68.50
CA GLU A 288 116.08 -112.46 67.11
C GLU A 288 114.87 -112.04 66.24
N LEU A 289 115.00 -111.39 65.08
CA LEU A 289 116.18 -111.14 64.23
C LEU A 289 116.45 -109.64 64.03
N THR A 290 117.54 -109.18 64.63
CA THR A 290 118.57 -108.28 64.07
C THR A 290 118.27 -107.52 62.76
N GLU A 291 118.28 -106.18 62.85
CA GLU A 291 119.20 -105.40 62.02
C GLU A 291 120.55 -106.11 61.99
N ASN A 292 121.16 -106.28 60.82
CA ASN A 292 122.61 -106.22 60.77
C ASN A 292 123.01 -105.20 59.72
N ASP A 293 124.23 -104.71 59.86
CA ASP A 293 124.89 -103.80 58.93
C ASP A 293 125.28 -104.57 57.63
N ASP A 294 124.27 -105.10 56.94
CA ASP A 294 124.43 -106.19 55.95
C ASP A 294 124.44 -105.72 54.50
N VAL A 295 124.26 -104.42 54.26
CA VAL A 295 124.59 -103.82 52.96
C VAL A 295 126.11 -103.79 52.77
N GLU A 296 126.91 -103.79 53.84
CA GLU A 296 128.35 -104.07 53.76
C GLU A 296 128.65 -105.58 53.60
N LEU A 297 127.84 -106.48 54.18
CA LEU A 297 127.99 -107.93 53.93
C LEU A 297 127.68 -108.35 52.49
N LEU A 298 126.78 -107.66 51.77
CA LEU A 298 126.59 -107.90 50.33
C LEU A 298 127.59 -107.18 49.43
N ASN A 299 128.09 -105.98 49.78
CA ASN A 299 129.20 -105.35 49.03
C ASN A 299 130.49 -106.20 49.06
N ARG A 300 130.59 -107.20 49.94
CA ARG A 300 131.69 -108.18 49.99
C ARG A 300 131.42 -109.52 49.30
N ALA A 301 130.16 -109.86 49.03
CA ALA A 301 129.78 -111.03 48.22
C ALA A 301 129.45 -110.67 46.74
N LEU A 302 129.32 -109.38 46.43
CA LEU A 302 129.06 -108.89 45.07
C LEU A 302 130.37 -108.64 44.30
N SER A 303 130.53 -109.41 43.21
CA SER A 303 131.51 -109.14 42.15
C SER A 303 131.22 -107.82 41.42
N SER A 304 132.08 -107.45 40.46
CA SER A 304 132.31 -106.11 39.90
C SER A 304 131.17 -105.43 39.10
N GLN A 305 129.91 -105.67 39.46
CA GLN A 305 128.77 -104.78 39.19
C GLN A 305 128.17 -104.22 40.49
N SER A 306 128.79 -104.47 41.64
CA SER A 306 128.54 -103.79 42.92
C SER A 306 128.72 -102.28 42.82
N GLN A 307 127.62 -101.53 42.86
CA GLN A 307 127.54 -100.26 43.61
C GLN A 307 126.12 -99.73 43.73
N ILE A 308 125.84 -99.08 44.87
CA ILE A 308 124.58 -98.39 45.14
C ILE A 308 124.65 -96.96 44.56
N LYS A 309 123.61 -96.52 43.87
CA LYS A 309 123.20 -95.11 43.87
C LYS A 309 121.70 -94.97 44.11
N ARG A 310 121.36 -94.13 45.09
CA ARG A 310 119.98 -93.80 45.51
C ARG A 310 119.27 -92.90 44.48
N SER A 311 117.94 -92.80 44.63
CA SER A 311 117.04 -91.76 44.09
C SER A 311 116.37 -92.01 42.71
N GLY A 312 115.46 -92.99 42.65
CA GLY A 312 114.28 -92.98 41.74
C GLY A 312 113.05 -92.37 42.45
N SER A 313 112.17 -91.63 41.75
CA SER A 313 111.07 -92.08 40.86
C SER A 313 109.77 -92.38 41.65
N ASN A 314 108.65 -91.66 41.52
CA ASN A 314 107.89 -91.17 40.35
C ASN A 314 107.25 -92.28 39.49
N GLY A 315 105.92 -92.20 39.33
CA GLY A 315 105.09 -92.96 38.39
C GLY A 315 103.61 -92.54 38.60
N THR A 316 102.81 -91.99 37.66
CA THR A 316 102.48 -92.28 36.24
C THR A 316 101.34 -93.28 36.03
N ASN A 317 100.54 -93.02 34.98
CA ASN A 317 99.47 -93.84 34.34
C ASN A 317 98.04 -93.82 34.92
N THR A 318 96.94 -93.87 34.12
CA THR A 318 96.59 -93.39 32.75
C THR A 318 95.13 -93.76 32.41
N ALA A 319 94.47 -92.97 31.53
CA ALA A 319 93.26 -93.31 30.74
C ALA A 319 91.93 -93.57 31.51
N SER A 320 90.73 -93.21 31.03
CA SER A 320 90.25 -92.75 29.69
C SER A 320 89.13 -91.68 29.89
N SER A 321 88.36 -91.16 28.91
CA SER A 321 88.21 -91.33 27.45
C SER A 321 87.55 -90.08 26.79
N SER A 322 87.46 -90.08 25.44
CA SER A 322 86.34 -89.57 24.59
C SER A 322 85.70 -88.19 24.89
N SER A 323 85.99 -87.09 24.14
CA SER A 323 85.53 -86.75 22.76
C SER A 323 84.14 -86.10 22.68
N ALA A 324 83.80 -85.16 21.78
CA ALA A 324 84.56 -84.34 20.82
C ALA A 324 83.66 -83.21 20.23
N VAL A 325 84.31 -82.10 19.83
CA VAL A 325 84.19 -81.38 18.53
C VAL A 325 82.82 -81.20 17.83
N GLY A 326 82.55 -79.96 17.39
CA GLY A 326 81.69 -79.61 16.24
C GLY A 326 80.57 -78.62 16.59
N SER A 327 80.64 -77.31 16.30
CA SER A 327 80.72 -76.59 15.01
C SER A 327 79.42 -76.56 14.19
N GLY A 328 78.91 -75.36 13.87
CA GLY A 328 78.22 -75.15 12.59
C GLY A 328 76.80 -74.56 12.58
N SER A 329 76.70 -73.24 12.78
CA SER A 329 75.91 -72.32 11.93
C SER A 329 74.36 -72.41 11.84
N PRO A 330 73.69 -71.37 11.28
CA PRO A 330 72.27 -71.10 11.51
C PRO A 330 71.40 -71.28 10.25
N GLY A 331 70.09 -71.06 10.40
CA GLY A 331 69.27 -70.48 9.33
C GLY A 331 67.81 -70.94 9.29
N ALA A 332 66.90 -69.96 9.37
CA ALA A 332 65.57 -69.88 8.73
C ALA A 332 64.75 -71.19 8.54
N SER A 333 63.47 -71.19 8.91
CA SER A 333 62.47 -70.42 8.14
C SER A 333 61.12 -70.32 8.84
N ARG A 334 60.34 -69.30 8.42
CA ARG A 334 58.86 -69.17 8.39
C ARG A 334 58.04 -70.04 9.35
#